data_AF-A0A0C9TDJ7-F1
#
_entry.id   AF-A0A0C9TDJ7-F1
#
_cell.length_a   1.000
_cell.length_b   1.000
_cell.length_c   1.000
_cell.angle_alpha   90.00
_cell.angle_beta   90.00
_cell.angle_gamma   90.00
#
_symmetry.space_group_name_H-M   'P 1'
#
loop_
_entity.id
_entity.type
_entity.pdbx_description
1 polymer ?
#
loop_
_entity_poly.entity_id
_entity_poly.type
_entity_poly.pdbx_seq_one_letter_code
_entity_poly.pdbx_strand_id
1 'polypeptide(L)'
;MDDNCCNLDNPFRPYPNQNALLLGDWHWNQGTQKSKGGFKKLLNIIGNPCFRPEEVRDVKWDVIDQELGDNGNGTSEHEAEWVDEASGWTRSVVTISVPFHSRCQSPGPKDYSISNFYHRPLVSIIREKILDPMHHRLFHFEPYELCWHPPHRAVDIGVHGELFTSKAFLEAHQRLQESSPEPGCALPR
;
A
#
# COMPACT_ATOMS: atom_id res chain seq x y z
N MET A 1 -24.12 -36.08 28.04
CA MET A 1 -24.31 -36.37 26.61
C MET A 1 -24.51 -35.03 25.97
N ASP A 2 -23.46 -34.63 25.27
CA ASP A 2 -23.13 -33.26 24.91
C ASP A 2 -23.87 -32.86 23.64
N ASP A 3 -24.75 -31.88 23.75
CA ASP A 3 -25.23 -31.11 22.58
C ASP A 3 -24.40 -29.84 22.48
N ASN A 4 -23.13 -30.01 22.08
CA ASN A 4 -22.26 -28.93 21.64
C ASN A 4 -22.64 -28.54 20.20
N CYS A 5 -23.74 -27.80 20.06
CA CYS A 5 -24.13 -27.19 18.81
C CYS A 5 -23.53 -25.79 18.74
N CYS A 6 -22.34 -25.69 18.11
CA CYS A 6 -21.71 -24.46 17.69
C CYS A 6 -22.74 -23.55 17.01
N ASN A 7 -23.05 -22.38 17.58
CA ASN A 7 -23.96 -21.42 16.96
C ASN A 7 -23.30 -20.04 16.82
N LEU A 8 -22.76 -19.86 15.60
CA LEU A 8 -22.73 -18.67 14.76
C LEU A 8 -21.83 -17.48 15.13
N ASP A 9 -20.87 -17.27 14.22
CA ASP A 9 -19.97 -16.14 14.09
C ASP A 9 -20.67 -14.80 14.32
N ASN A 10 -20.18 -14.07 15.32
CA ASN A 10 -20.45 -12.65 15.40
C ASN A 10 -19.91 -11.99 14.11
N PRO A 11 -20.79 -11.46 13.23
CA PRO A 11 -20.37 -10.93 11.92
C PRO A 11 -19.60 -9.61 12.02
N PHE A 12 -19.54 -9.04 13.24
CA PHE A 12 -18.84 -7.80 13.52
C PHE A 12 -17.43 -8.02 14.08
N ARG A 13 -16.97 -9.27 14.19
CA ARG A 13 -15.62 -9.61 14.66
C ARG A 13 -14.58 -8.69 14.01
N PRO A 14 -13.64 -8.11 14.79
CA PRO A 14 -13.39 -8.36 16.21
C PRO A 14 -14.37 -7.66 17.18
N TYR A 15 -15.17 -6.71 16.69
CA TYR A 15 -16.11 -5.97 17.52
C TYR A 15 -17.26 -6.84 18.02
N PRO A 16 -17.74 -6.66 19.26
CA PRO A 16 -18.79 -7.49 19.84
C PRO A 16 -20.20 -7.23 19.27
N ASN A 17 -20.42 -6.09 18.62
CA ASN A 17 -21.72 -5.71 18.04
C ASN A 17 -21.54 -4.58 17.01
N GLN A 18 -22.62 -4.27 16.30
CA GLN A 18 -22.66 -3.24 15.26
C GLN A 18 -22.35 -1.83 15.78
N ASN A 19 -22.86 -1.47 16.98
CA ASN A 19 -22.62 -0.14 17.56
C ASN A 19 -21.13 0.08 17.86
N ALA A 20 -20.45 -0.96 18.34
CA ALA A 20 -19.01 -0.96 18.58
C ALA A 20 -18.22 -0.84 17.28
N LEU A 21 -18.59 -1.60 16.24
CA LEU A 21 -17.97 -1.52 14.91
C LEU A 21 -18.07 -0.11 14.31
N LEU A 22 -19.26 0.51 14.34
CA LEU A 22 -19.46 1.84 13.76
C LEU A 22 -18.65 2.92 14.49
N LEU A 23 -18.54 2.83 15.81
CA LEU A 23 -17.70 3.74 16.59
C LEU A 23 -16.21 3.51 16.35
N GLY A 24 -15.78 2.25 16.24
CA GLY A 24 -14.41 1.89 15.90
C GLY A 24 -14.00 2.37 14.50
N ASP A 25 -14.84 2.12 13.49
CA ASP A 25 -14.66 2.64 12.13
C ASP A 25 -14.53 4.17 12.13
N TRP A 26 -15.42 4.86 12.85
CA TRP A 26 -15.33 6.30 13.01
C TRP A 26 -14.04 6.72 13.73
N HIS A 27 -13.55 5.97 14.71
CA HIS A 27 -12.31 6.32 15.40
C HIS A 27 -11.09 6.22 14.47
N TRP A 28 -10.99 5.13 13.71
CA TRP A 28 -9.82 4.83 12.88
C TRP A 28 -9.79 5.61 11.55
N ASN A 29 -10.96 5.94 10.97
CA ASN A 29 -11.03 6.47 9.59
C ASN A 29 -11.26 7.99 9.47
N GLN A 30 -11.26 8.77 10.56
CA GLN A 30 -11.55 10.22 10.51
C GLN A 30 -10.30 11.12 10.38
N GLY A 31 -9.15 10.53 10.05
CA GLY A 31 -7.89 11.24 9.85
C GLY A 31 -7.28 11.73 11.16
N THR A 32 -6.08 12.33 11.07
CA THR A 32 -5.30 12.75 12.24
C THR A 32 -5.81 14.01 12.94
N GLN A 33 -6.71 14.76 12.30
CA GLN A 33 -7.24 16.03 12.80
C GLN A 33 -8.76 15.99 12.91
N LYS A 34 -9.32 16.59 13.98
CA LYS A 34 -10.77 16.68 14.17
C LYS A 34 -11.39 17.54 13.07
N SER A 35 -12.42 17.02 12.41
CA SER A 35 -13.13 17.74 11.34
C SER A 35 -14.61 17.89 11.66
N LYS A 36 -15.24 18.95 11.13
CA LYS A 36 -16.71 19.13 11.21
C LYS A 36 -17.46 17.97 10.54
N GLY A 37 -16.89 17.40 9.47
CA GLY A 37 -17.44 16.23 8.79
C GLY A 37 -17.44 14.99 9.69
N GLY A 38 -16.30 14.71 10.34
CA GLY A 38 -16.19 13.62 11.30
C GLY A 38 -17.11 13.79 12.50
N PHE A 39 -17.28 15.02 13.00
CA PHE A 39 -18.25 15.29 14.06
C PHE A 39 -19.70 14.97 13.65
N LYS A 40 -20.12 15.36 12.43
CA LYS A 40 -21.46 15.01 11.92
C LYS A 40 -21.65 13.50 11.76
N LYS A 41 -20.61 12.77 11.31
CA LYS A 41 -20.65 11.31 11.23
C LYS A 41 -20.86 10.67 12.60
N LEU A 42 -20.16 11.15 13.64
CA LEU A 42 -20.37 10.68 15.02
C LEU A 42 -21.81 10.91 15.48
N LEU A 43 -22.35 12.11 15.26
CA LEU A 43 -23.73 12.45 15.62
C LEU A 43 -24.75 11.52 14.93
N ASN A 44 -24.49 11.13 13.67
CA ASN A 44 -25.34 10.18 12.96
C ASN A 44 -25.30 8.77 13.54
N ILE A 45 -24.14 8.35 14.08
CA ILE A 45 -23.99 7.04 14.73
C ILE A 45 -24.75 7.03 16.06
N ILE A 46 -24.45 7.98 16.96
CA ILE A 46 -25.05 8.01 18.31
C ILE A 46 -26.52 8.45 18.31
N GLY A 47 -26.95 9.16 17.27
CA GLY A 47 -28.34 9.58 17.07
C GLY A 47 -29.21 8.54 16.37
N ASN A 48 -28.66 7.39 15.98
CA ASN A 48 -29.42 6.32 15.36
C ASN A 48 -30.39 5.69 16.38
N PRO A 49 -31.68 5.43 16.05
CA PRO A 49 -32.62 4.79 16.97
C PRO A 49 -32.19 3.40 17.46
N CYS A 50 -31.34 2.71 16.70
CA CYS A 50 -30.80 1.40 17.06
C CYS A 50 -29.48 1.49 17.86
N PHE A 51 -28.97 2.69 18.11
CA PHE A 51 -27.78 2.88 18.94
C PHE A 51 -28.13 2.66 20.41
N ARG A 52 -27.40 1.74 21.04
CA ARG A 52 -27.61 1.35 22.44
C ARG A 52 -26.33 1.65 23.22
N PRO A 53 -26.30 2.71 24.04
CA PRO A 53 -25.11 3.09 24.78
C PRO A 53 -24.54 1.97 25.66
N GLU A 54 -25.41 1.09 26.15
CA GLU A 54 -25.05 -0.05 27.00
C GLU A 54 -24.18 -1.07 26.24
N GLU A 55 -24.34 -1.18 24.92
CA GLU A 55 -23.61 -2.12 24.08
C GLU A 55 -22.16 -1.67 23.79
N VAL A 56 -21.83 -0.41 24.06
CA VAL A 56 -20.51 0.17 23.76
C VAL A 56 -19.74 0.59 25.02
N ARG A 57 -20.43 0.72 26.16
CA ARG A 57 -19.87 1.21 27.43
C ARG A 57 -18.78 0.29 27.98
N ASP A 58 -19.01 -1.01 27.95
CA ASP A 58 -18.13 -2.02 28.56
C ASP A 58 -17.26 -2.74 27.51
N VAL A 59 -17.20 -2.19 26.30
CA VAL A 59 -16.35 -2.72 25.22
C VAL A 59 -14.89 -2.52 25.59
N LYS A 60 -14.11 -3.58 25.49
CA LYS A 60 -12.66 -3.57 25.71
C LYS A 60 -11.94 -3.07 24.46
N TRP A 61 -12.00 -1.76 24.23
CA TRP A 61 -11.43 -1.12 23.04
C TRP A 61 -9.94 -1.44 22.83
N ASP A 62 -9.13 -1.41 23.89
CA ASP A 62 -7.70 -1.74 23.79
C ASP A 62 -7.45 -3.16 23.27
N VAL A 63 -8.31 -4.13 23.62
CA VAL A 63 -8.20 -5.52 23.14
C VAL A 63 -8.57 -5.60 21.67
N ILE A 64 -9.62 -4.87 21.26
CA ILE A 64 -10.04 -4.81 19.86
C ILE A 64 -8.99 -4.12 19.01
N ASP A 65 -8.44 -3.00 19.47
CA ASP A 65 -7.39 -2.26 18.78
C ASP A 65 -6.09 -3.07 18.71
N GLN A 66 -5.80 -3.87 19.75
CA GLN A 66 -4.71 -4.84 19.71
C GLN A 66 -4.96 -5.93 18.66
N GLU A 67 -6.16 -6.51 18.59
CA GLU A 67 -6.51 -7.54 17.60
C GLU A 67 -6.50 -6.98 16.17
N LEU A 68 -6.97 -5.75 15.97
CA LEU A 68 -6.93 -5.05 14.67
C LEU A 68 -5.50 -4.63 14.28
N GLY A 69 -4.67 -4.31 15.26
CA GLY A 69 -3.27 -3.92 15.07
C GLY A 69 -2.30 -5.09 15.02
N ASP A 70 -2.71 -6.28 15.44
CA ASP A 70 -1.91 -7.48 15.38
C ASP A 70 -1.83 -7.99 13.94
N ASN A 71 -0.82 -7.53 13.22
CA ASN A 71 -0.48 -7.99 11.88
C ASN A 71 0.15 -9.41 11.88
N GLY A 72 -0.25 -10.29 12.80
CA GLY A 72 0.27 -11.66 12.92
C GLY A 72 1.74 -11.73 13.34
N ASN A 73 2.25 -10.76 14.09
CA ASN A 73 3.69 -10.70 14.41
C ASN A 73 4.05 -11.25 15.80
N GLY A 74 3.24 -12.18 16.31
CA GLY A 74 3.49 -12.81 17.61
C GLY A 74 3.10 -14.28 17.61
N THR A 75 4.04 -15.16 17.27
CA THR A 75 4.07 -16.57 17.68
C THR A 75 3.08 -17.59 17.07
N SER A 76 2.27 -17.26 16.07
CA SER A 76 1.56 -18.29 15.30
C SER A 76 2.26 -18.53 13.97
N GLU A 77 2.55 -19.79 13.64
CA GLU A 77 3.12 -20.25 12.35
C GLU A 77 2.24 -19.96 11.13
N HIS A 78 1.16 -19.19 11.30
CA HIS A 78 0.39 -18.63 10.20
C HIS A 78 0.97 -17.27 9.82
N GLU A 79 1.84 -17.29 8.80
CA GLU A 79 2.22 -16.10 8.06
C GLU A 79 0.95 -15.34 7.65
N ALA A 80 0.90 -14.03 7.93
CA ALA A 80 -0.25 -13.20 7.58
C ALA A 80 -0.62 -13.45 6.11
N GLU A 81 -1.90 -13.66 5.78
CA GLU A 81 -2.34 -14.03 4.42
C GLU A 81 -1.88 -13.02 3.34
N TRP A 82 -1.55 -11.78 3.71
CA TRP A 82 -0.97 -10.77 2.80
C TRP A 82 0.51 -11.01 2.43
N VAL A 83 1.17 -11.89 3.18
CA VAL A 83 2.59 -12.28 3.06
C VAL A 83 2.77 -13.58 2.26
N ASP A 84 1.66 -14.16 1.80
CA ASP A 84 1.67 -15.31 0.89
C ASP A 84 2.42 -14.95 -0.42
N GLU A 85 3.29 -15.87 -0.87
CA GLU A 85 4.07 -15.73 -2.12
C GLU A 85 3.16 -15.56 -3.36
N ALA A 86 1.92 -16.06 -3.33
CA ALA A 86 0.92 -15.88 -4.37
C ALA A 86 0.38 -14.43 -4.47
N SER A 87 0.55 -13.62 -3.42
CA SER A 87 0.32 -12.17 -3.46
C SER A 87 1.49 -11.39 -4.09
N GLY A 88 2.51 -12.10 -4.59
CA GLY A 88 3.64 -11.56 -5.34
C GLY A 88 4.71 -10.87 -4.47
N TRP A 89 4.64 -11.04 -3.15
CA TRP A 89 5.66 -10.62 -2.19
C TRP A 89 6.76 -11.68 -2.09
N THR A 90 8.00 -11.19 -2.01
CA THR A 90 9.19 -12.04 -1.87
C THR A 90 9.98 -11.61 -0.65
N ARG A 91 10.59 -12.58 0.04
CA ARG A 91 11.44 -12.35 1.21
C ARG A 91 12.90 -12.52 0.80
N SER A 92 13.73 -11.54 1.15
CA SER A 92 15.17 -11.62 0.94
C SER A 92 15.94 -11.03 2.11
N VAL A 93 17.22 -11.37 2.18
CA VAL A 93 18.16 -10.69 3.08
C VAL A 93 18.70 -9.46 2.36
N VAL A 94 18.55 -8.28 2.95
CA VAL A 94 19.11 -7.04 2.43
C VAL A 94 20.16 -6.49 3.39
N THR A 95 21.32 -6.14 2.85
CA THR A 95 22.40 -5.50 3.61
C THR A 95 22.49 -4.03 3.22
N ILE A 96 22.36 -3.14 4.19
CA ILE A 96 22.50 -1.69 4.01
C ILE A 96 23.83 -1.25 4.58
N SER A 97 24.68 -0.67 3.73
CA SER A 97 25.94 -0.07 4.17
C SER A 97 25.72 1.40 4.55
N VAL A 98 25.84 1.72 5.82
CA VAL A 98 25.61 3.06 6.38
C VAL A 98 26.95 3.74 6.64
N PRO A 99 27.24 4.89 5.99
CA PRO A 99 28.51 5.60 6.19
C PRO A 99 28.52 6.36 7.52
N PHE A 100 29.52 6.11 8.37
CA PHE A 100 29.76 6.89 9.59
C PHE A 100 30.90 7.89 9.38
N HIS A 101 30.69 9.14 9.79
CA HIS A 101 31.67 10.20 9.63
C HIS A 101 32.90 10.03 10.54
N SER A 102 34.00 10.71 10.20
CA SER A 102 35.30 10.61 10.89
C SER A 102 35.29 10.89 12.39
N ARG A 103 34.33 11.67 12.89
CA ARG A 103 34.18 11.99 14.33
C ARG A 103 33.34 10.99 15.13
N CYS A 104 32.81 9.94 14.50
CA CYS A 104 32.09 8.88 15.23
C CYS A 104 33.09 8.00 15.97
N GLN A 105 32.66 7.33 17.05
CA GLN A 105 33.50 6.39 17.79
C GLN A 105 34.04 5.24 16.91
N SER A 106 33.32 4.92 15.84
CA SER A 106 33.70 3.93 14.83
C SER A 106 33.38 4.49 13.44
N PRO A 107 34.31 5.23 12.82
CA PRO A 107 34.14 5.80 11.49
C PRO A 107 34.13 4.73 10.38
N GLY A 108 33.63 5.11 9.20
CA GLY A 108 33.59 4.26 8.01
C GLY A 108 32.22 3.61 7.77
N PRO A 109 32.03 2.95 6.61
CA PRO A 109 30.80 2.22 6.31
C PRO A 109 30.58 1.06 7.28
N LYS A 110 29.34 0.88 7.72
CA LYS A 110 28.92 -0.29 8.51
C LYS A 110 27.72 -0.95 7.87
N ASP A 111 27.77 -2.27 7.81
CA ASP A 111 26.74 -3.06 7.18
C ASP A 111 25.70 -3.52 8.19
N TYR A 112 24.43 -3.33 7.85
CA TYR A 112 23.27 -3.75 8.62
C TYR A 112 22.43 -4.71 7.78
N SER A 113 22.32 -5.96 8.22
CA SER A 113 21.56 -6.98 7.52
C SER A 113 20.16 -7.14 8.09
N ILE A 114 19.17 -7.15 7.21
CA ILE A 114 17.76 -7.37 7.50
C ILE A 114 17.38 -8.71 6.88
N SER A 115 17.10 -9.73 7.69
CA SER A 115 16.87 -11.11 7.20
C SER A 115 15.48 -11.35 6.60
N ASN A 116 14.49 -10.56 7.01
CA ASN A 116 13.08 -10.76 6.66
C ASN A 116 12.55 -9.56 5.90
N PHE A 117 13.29 -9.11 4.88
CA PHE A 117 12.87 -7.97 4.09
C PHE A 117 11.87 -8.39 3.01
N TYR A 118 10.61 -7.98 3.20
CA TYR A 118 9.55 -8.21 2.23
C TYR A 118 9.58 -7.14 1.15
N HIS A 119 9.61 -7.58 -0.11
CA HIS A 119 9.56 -6.69 -1.26
C HIS A 119 8.86 -7.36 -2.44
N ARG A 120 8.32 -6.52 -3.34
CA ARG A 120 7.81 -6.96 -4.64
C ARG A 120 8.74 -6.45 -5.75
N PRO A 121 9.21 -7.31 -6.66
CA PRO A 121 9.97 -6.86 -7.81
C PRO A 121 9.14 -5.88 -8.65
N LEU A 122 9.70 -4.71 -8.97
CA LEU A 122 8.98 -3.69 -9.75
C LEU A 122 8.47 -4.23 -11.09
N VAL A 123 9.26 -5.07 -11.77
CA VAL A 123 8.86 -5.70 -13.04
C VAL A 123 7.63 -6.62 -12.85
N SER A 124 7.52 -7.31 -11.72
CA SER A 124 6.35 -8.14 -11.41
C SER A 124 5.10 -7.26 -11.28
N ILE A 125 5.19 -6.17 -10.52
CA ILE A 125 4.08 -5.22 -10.35
C ILE A 125 3.67 -4.62 -11.69
N ILE A 126 4.65 -4.16 -12.49
CA ILE A 126 4.40 -3.55 -13.79
C ILE A 126 3.69 -4.55 -14.71
N ARG A 127 4.17 -5.79 -14.80
CA ARG A 127 3.52 -6.83 -15.62
C ARG A 127 2.11 -7.14 -15.15
N GLU A 128 1.90 -7.29 -13.84
CA GLU A 128 0.58 -7.52 -13.27
C GLU A 128 -0.42 -6.43 -13.68
N LYS A 129 -0.02 -5.16 -13.58
CA LYS A 129 -0.88 -4.03 -13.95
C LYS A 129 -1.12 -3.89 -15.45
N ILE A 130 -0.11 -4.18 -16.28
CA ILE A 130 -0.23 -4.09 -17.74
C ILE A 130 -1.08 -5.24 -18.31
N LEU A 131 -0.94 -6.45 -17.76
CA LEU A 131 -1.66 -7.62 -18.24
C LEU A 131 -3.11 -7.67 -17.77
N ASP A 132 -3.49 -6.84 -16.80
CA ASP A 132 -4.87 -6.74 -16.32
C ASP A 132 -5.79 -6.12 -17.40
N PRO A 133 -6.74 -6.89 -17.98
CA PRO A 133 -7.61 -6.41 -19.05
C PRO A 133 -8.57 -5.29 -18.65
N MET A 134 -8.80 -5.09 -17.35
CA MET A 134 -9.63 -3.99 -16.83
C MET A 134 -8.83 -2.69 -16.73
N HIS A 135 -7.56 -2.77 -16.32
CA HIS A 135 -6.73 -1.59 -16.06
C HIS A 135 -5.84 -1.19 -17.23
N HIS A 136 -5.51 -2.10 -18.16
CA HIS A 136 -4.58 -1.79 -19.27
C HIS A 136 -5.05 -0.61 -20.14
N ARG A 137 -6.37 -0.44 -20.30
CA ARG A 137 -6.97 0.65 -21.11
C ARG A 137 -6.75 2.04 -20.52
N LEU A 138 -6.46 2.12 -19.23
CA LEU A 138 -6.24 3.37 -18.51
C LEU A 138 -4.77 3.78 -18.52
N PHE A 139 -3.87 2.92 -18.99
CA PHE A 139 -2.44 3.19 -19.01
C PHE A 139 -2.02 3.92 -20.29
N HIS A 140 -1.20 4.96 -20.11
CA HIS A 140 -0.48 5.61 -21.20
C HIS A 140 0.91 4.97 -21.32
N PHE A 141 1.19 4.37 -22.48
CA PHE A 141 2.45 3.67 -22.74
C PHE A 141 3.45 4.52 -23.54
N GLU A 142 2.98 5.59 -24.17
CA GLU A 142 3.82 6.46 -24.98
C GLU A 142 4.54 7.48 -24.10
N PRO A 143 5.88 7.59 -24.21
CA PRO A 143 6.61 8.64 -23.55
C PRO A 143 6.33 10.00 -24.20
N TYR A 144 6.59 11.08 -23.46
CA TYR A 144 6.49 12.44 -24.00
C TYR A 144 7.49 13.37 -23.32
N GLU A 145 7.88 14.44 -24.02
CA GLU A 145 8.71 15.49 -23.44
C GLU A 145 7.82 16.48 -22.66
N LEU A 146 8.14 16.68 -21.38
CA LEU A 146 7.50 17.71 -20.56
C LEU A 146 8.46 18.88 -20.40
N CYS A 147 8.12 20.04 -20.95
CA CYS A 147 8.99 21.21 -20.98
C CYS A 147 8.37 22.39 -20.22
N TRP A 148 9.15 23.02 -19.35
CA TRP A 148 8.81 24.29 -18.73
C TRP A 148 9.36 25.45 -19.56
N HIS A 149 8.48 26.42 -19.83
CA HIS A 149 8.76 27.59 -20.66
C HIS A 149 8.77 28.86 -19.78
N PRO A 150 9.90 29.19 -19.12
CA PRO A 150 9.99 30.39 -18.32
C PRO A 150 10.01 31.66 -19.21
N PRO A 151 9.25 32.72 -18.85
CA PRO A 151 9.20 33.97 -19.63
C PRO A 151 10.55 34.67 -19.82
N HIS A 152 11.56 34.31 -19.01
CA HIS A 152 12.86 34.93 -18.94
C HIS A 152 13.99 34.11 -19.58
N ARG A 153 13.69 32.96 -20.21
CA ARG A 153 14.67 32.19 -21.00
C ARG A 153 14.20 31.99 -22.42
N ALA A 154 15.17 31.95 -23.33
CA ALA A 154 14.95 31.67 -24.75
C ALA A 154 14.90 30.17 -25.08
N VAL A 155 15.17 29.30 -24.10
CA VAL A 155 15.25 27.84 -24.27
C VAL A 155 14.40 27.17 -23.21
N ASP A 156 13.65 26.17 -23.65
CA ASP A 156 12.79 25.37 -22.80
C ASP A 156 13.61 24.45 -21.89
N ILE A 157 13.07 24.19 -20.70
CA ILE A 157 13.73 23.33 -19.72
C ILE A 157 12.93 22.04 -19.59
N GLY A 158 13.54 20.91 -19.91
CA GLY A 158 12.96 19.59 -19.64
C GLY A 158 12.67 19.41 -18.14
N VAL A 159 11.44 19.07 -17.81
CA VAL A 159 10.97 18.85 -16.45
C VAL A 159 11.27 17.42 -16.04
N HIS A 160 11.97 17.26 -14.93
CA HIS A 160 12.14 15.96 -14.29
C HIS A 160 10.88 15.63 -13.49
N GLY A 161 10.21 14.55 -13.85
CA GLY A 161 8.97 14.11 -13.21
C GLY A 161 8.89 12.58 -13.21
N GLU A 162 7.89 12.07 -13.89
CA GLU A 162 7.60 10.64 -13.93
C GLU A 162 8.51 9.89 -14.91
N LEU A 163 8.49 8.56 -14.85
CA LEU A 163 9.23 7.70 -15.76
C LEU A 163 8.92 8.03 -17.24
N PHE A 164 7.66 8.31 -17.55
CA PHE A 164 7.17 8.57 -18.91
C PHE A 164 7.74 9.85 -19.53
N THR A 165 8.16 10.81 -18.72
CA THR A 165 8.80 12.05 -19.18
C THR A 165 10.32 12.01 -19.09
N SER A 166 10.87 10.87 -18.66
CA SER A 166 12.31 10.71 -18.51
C SER A 166 12.98 10.48 -19.86
N LYS A 167 14.15 11.08 -20.04
CA LYS A 167 15.00 10.85 -21.21
C LYS A 167 15.31 9.37 -21.42
N ALA A 168 15.55 8.63 -20.33
CA ALA A 168 15.83 7.20 -20.39
C ALA A 168 14.66 6.40 -21.00
N PHE A 169 13.42 6.76 -20.70
CA PHE A 169 12.24 6.08 -21.23
C PHE A 169 11.96 6.48 -22.68
N LEU A 170 12.14 7.76 -23.04
CA LEU A 170 12.10 8.24 -24.43
C LEU A 170 13.09 7.47 -25.31
N GLU A 171 14.35 7.37 -24.89
CA GLU A 171 15.40 6.64 -25.61
C GLU A 171 15.13 5.13 -25.68
N ALA A 172 14.59 4.54 -24.61
CA ALA A 172 14.24 3.12 -24.60
C ALA A 172 13.08 2.82 -25.55
N HIS A 173 12.06 3.68 -25.59
CA HIS A 173 10.95 3.58 -26.52
C HIS A 173 11.43 3.71 -27.96
N GLN A 174 12.26 4.73 -28.27
CA GLN A 174 12.83 4.89 -29.61
C GLN A 174 13.64 3.66 -30.04
N ARG A 175 14.51 3.13 -29.17
CA ARG A 175 15.28 1.91 -29.46
C ARG A 175 14.39 0.70 -29.75
N LEU A 176 13.25 0.58 -29.08
CA LEU A 176 12.29 -0.49 -29.34
C LEU A 176 11.63 -0.31 -30.72
N GLN A 177 11.20 0.90 -31.05
CA GLN A 177 10.62 1.24 -32.36
C GLN A 177 11.59 0.94 -33.52
N GLU A 178 12.86 1.26 -33.32
CA GLU A 178 13.94 1.10 -34.31
C GLU A 178 14.49 -0.33 -34.41
N SER A 179 14.15 -1.24 -33.48
CA SER A 179 14.69 -2.60 -33.44
C SER A 179 14.25 -3.44 -34.66
N SER A 180 14.61 -4.72 -34.78
CA SER A 180 13.98 -5.62 -35.77
C SER A 180 12.68 -6.22 -35.22
N PRO A 181 11.63 -6.45 -36.03
CA PRO A 181 10.39 -7.05 -35.54
C PRO A 181 10.67 -8.43 -34.93
N GLU A 182 10.00 -8.75 -33.83
CA GLU A 182 10.12 -10.09 -33.24
C GLU A 182 9.46 -11.14 -34.16
N PRO A 183 10.09 -12.31 -34.36
CA PRO A 183 9.52 -13.37 -35.20
C PRO A 183 8.13 -13.79 -34.73
N GLY A 184 7.13 -13.63 -35.59
CA GLY A 184 5.74 -14.00 -35.29
C GLY A 184 4.93 -12.95 -34.50
N CYS A 185 5.50 -11.77 -34.24
CA CYS A 185 4.76 -10.66 -33.61
C CYS A 185 4.23 -9.68 -34.67
N ALA A 186 2.92 -9.47 -34.68
CA ALA A 186 2.23 -8.53 -35.58
C ALA A 186 1.68 -7.29 -34.86
N LEU A 187 2.04 -7.10 -33.59
CA LEU A 187 1.60 -5.95 -32.82
C LEU A 187 2.37 -4.69 -33.25
N PRO A 188 1.76 -3.49 -33.17
CA PRO A 188 2.49 -2.23 -33.23
C PRO A 188 3.64 -2.26 -32.22
N ARG A 189 4.79 -1.72 -32.61
CA ARG A 189 5.91 -1.54 -31.69
C ARG A 189 5.64 -0.39 -30.74
#